data_AF-A0A2I9LNP1-F1
#
_entry.id   AF-A0A2I9LNP1-F1
#
_cell.length_a   1.000
_cell.length_b   1.000
_cell.length_c   1.000
_cell.angle_alpha   90.00
_cell.angle_beta   90.00
_cell.angle_gamma   90.00
#
_symmetry.space_group_name_H-M   'P 1'
#
loop_
_entity.id
_entity.type
_entity.pdbx_description
1 polymer ?
#
loop_
_entity_poly.entity_id
_entity_poly.type
_entity_poly.pdbx_seq_one_letter_code
_entity_poly.pdbx_strand_id
1 'polypeptide(L)' 'MKVFYGILVIFLFCSMYNLSQSTIINEKCSASRQCWTPCKKAVGSLQSKCMNGKCKCYG' A
#
# COMPACT_ATOMS: atom_id res chain seq x y z
N MET A 1 22.38 12.85 25.18
CA MET A 1 21.75 13.64 24.08
C MET A 1 21.89 13.02 22.70
N LYS A 2 23.08 12.55 22.25
CA LYS A 2 23.27 11.99 20.88
C LYS A 2 22.50 10.69 20.56
N VAL A 3 22.33 9.79 21.53
CA VAL A 3 21.66 8.49 21.36
C VAL A 3 20.16 8.62 21.09
N PHE A 4 19.51 9.64 21.66
CA PHE A 4 18.08 9.89 21.46
C PHE A 4 17.74 10.27 20.02
N TYR A 5 18.63 11.01 19.33
CA TYR A 5 18.44 11.34 17.93
C TYR A 5 18.54 10.10 17.02
N GLY A 6 19.41 9.14 17.35
CA GLY A 6 19.51 7.88 16.62
C GLY A 6 18.21 7.07 16.68
N ILE A 7 17.62 6.96 17.87
CA ILE A 7 16.35 6.24 18.07
C ILE A 7 15.20 6.94 17.35
N LEU A 8 15.11 8.27 17.42
CA LEU A 8 14.09 9.05 16.71
C LEU A 8 14.17 8.86 15.18
N VAL A 9 15.39 8.86 14.63
CA VAL A 9 15.61 8.63 13.19
C VAL A 9 15.15 7.23 12.78
N ILE A 10 15.44 6.19 13.58
CA ILE A 10 14.99 4.81 13.30
C ILE A 10 13.46 4.71 13.27
N PHE A 11 12.76 5.32 14.25
CA PHE A 11 11.29 5.34 14.27
C PHE A 11 10.67 6.07 13.07
N LEU A 12 11.30 7.16 12.61
CA LEU A 12 10.86 7.89 11.41
C LEU A 12 10.99 7.02 10.16
N PHE A 13 12.10 6.29 10.02
CA PHE A 13 12.28 5.36 8.89
C PHE A 13 11.28 4.20 8.93
N CYS A 14 11.04 3.56 10.09
CA CYS A 14 10.06 2.47 10.23
C CYS A 14 8.62 2.90 9.84
N SER A 15 8.25 4.15 10.08
CA SER A 15 6.92 4.67 9.74
C SER A 15 6.71 4.79 8.23
N MET A 16 7.76 5.07 7.45
CA MET A 16 7.68 5.21 5.99
C MET A 16 7.52 3.88 5.24
N TYR A 17 8.00 2.77 5.82
CA TYR A 17 7.90 1.45 5.19
C TYR A 17 6.46 0.91 5.14
N ASN A 18 5.61 1.29 6.11
CA ASN A 18 4.22 0.84 6.15
C ASN A 18 3.34 1.49 5.06
N LEU A 19 3.67 2.71 4.61
CA LEU A 19 2.83 3.44 3.65
C LEU A 19 3.12 3.08 2.18
N SER A 20 4.25 2.44 1.89
CA SER A 20 4.74 2.24 0.52
C SER A 20 4.37 0.87 -0.08
N GLN A 21 3.69 0.00 0.67
CA GLN A 21 3.34 -1.34 0.18
C GLN A 21 2.13 -1.27 -0.75
N SER A 22 2.38 -0.93 -2.01
CA SER A 22 1.36 -0.95 -3.06
C SER A 22 1.69 -1.98 -4.14
N THR A 23 0.75 -2.89 -4.39
CA THR A 23 0.91 -4.00 -5.34
C THR A 23 -0.03 -3.79 -6.52
N ILE A 24 0.48 -3.88 -7.74
CA ILE A 24 -0.34 -3.80 -8.96
C ILE A 24 -0.70 -5.23 -9.37
N ILE A 25 -1.99 -5.50 -9.51
CA ILE A 25 -2.50 -6.78 -10.02
C ILE A 25 -3.06 -6.59 -11.43
N ASN A 26 -2.92 -7.60 -12.29
CA ASN A 26 -3.39 -7.58 -13.69
C ASN A 26 -4.91 -7.80 -13.81
N GLU A 27 -5.69 -7.30 -12.85
CA GLU A 27 -7.15 -7.29 -12.93
C GLU A 27 -7.62 -6.05 -13.68
N LYS A 28 -8.40 -6.26 -14.75
CA LYS A 28 -8.96 -5.17 -15.54
C LYS A 28 -10.02 -4.44 -14.73
N CYS A 29 -9.94 -3.11 -14.70
CA CYS A 29 -10.91 -2.28 -14.02
C CYS A 29 -11.24 -1.04 -14.84
N SER A 30 -12.48 -0.56 -14.66
CA SER A 30 -12.93 0.77 -15.07
C SER A 30 -13.27 1.63 -13.85
N ALA A 31 -13.52 1.02 -12.70
CA ALA A 31 -13.80 1.69 -11.43
C ALA A 31 -13.03 1.03 -10.28
N SER A 32 -12.54 1.83 -9.33
CA SER A 32 -11.78 1.32 -8.17
C SER A 32 -12.56 0.30 -7.31
N ARG A 33 -13.89 0.36 -7.32
CA ARG A 33 -14.74 -0.58 -6.56
C ARG A 33 -14.64 -2.03 -7.07
N GLN A 34 -14.31 -2.22 -8.34
CA GLN A 34 -14.06 -3.55 -8.93
C GLN A 34 -12.78 -4.18 -8.36
N CYS A 35 -11.86 -3.36 -7.84
CA CYS A 35 -10.59 -3.80 -7.29
C CYS A 35 -10.67 -4.26 -5.82
N TRP A 36 -11.80 -4.04 -5.13
CA TRP A 36 -11.95 -4.35 -3.71
C TRP A 36 -11.78 -5.84 -3.41
N THR A 37 -12.60 -6.68 -4.04
CA THR A 37 -12.52 -8.14 -3.89
C THR A 37 -11.16 -8.71 -4.31
N PRO A 38 -10.59 -8.37 -5.47
CA PRO A 38 -9.31 -8.93 -5.87
C PRO A 38 -8.14 -8.41 -5.01
N CYS A 39 -8.15 -7.15 -4.57
CA CYS A 39 -7.12 -6.66 -3.64
C CYS A 39 -7.23 -7.30 -2.26
N LYS A 40 -8.45 -7.56 -1.77
CA LYS A 40 -8.63 -8.31 -0.52
C LYS A 40 -8.08 -9.74 -0.62
N LYS A 41 -8.20 -10.38 -1.78
CA LYS A 41 -7.60 -11.70 -2.04
C LYS A 41 -6.08 -11.66 -2.18
N ALA A 42 -5.53 -10.61 -2.78
CA ALA A 42 -4.11 -10.51 -3.09
C ALA A 42 -3.26 -10.05 -1.89
N VAL A 43 -3.74 -9.06 -1.13
CA VAL A 43 -2.98 -8.41 -0.04
C VAL A 43 -3.76 -8.30 1.28
N GLY A 44 -4.99 -8.84 1.35
CA GLY A 44 -5.80 -8.77 2.57
C GLY A 44 -6.52 -7.44 2.80
N SER A 45 -6.30 -6.43 1.95
CA SER A 45 -6.84 -5.08 2.09
C SER A 45 -7.83 -4.71 0.98
N LEU A 46 -8.86 -3.95 1.35
CA LEU A 46 -9.83 -3.37 0.40
C LEU A 46 -9.33 -2.05 -0.21
N GLN A 47 -8.30 -1.43 0.37
CA GLN A 47 -7.74 -0.20 -0.17
C GLN A 47 -7.16 -0.49 -1.56
N SER A 48 -7.78 0.12 -2.56
CA SER A 48 -7.42 -0.10 -3.93
C SER A 48 -7.86 1.05 -4.82
N LYS A 49 -7.15 1.21 -5.93
CA LYS A 49 -7.42 2.22 -6.94
C LYS A 49 -7.31 1.57 -8.31
N CYS A 50 -8.25 1.89 -9.19
CA CYS A 50 -8.10 1.58 -10.60
C CYS A 50 -7.15 2.61 -11.23
N MET A 51 -6.03 2.16 -11.79
CA MET A 51 -5.07 3.01 -12.51
C MET A 51 -4.71 2.39 -13.84
N ASN A 52 -4.85 3.14 -14.94
CA ASN A 52 -4.55 2.69 -16.31
C ASN A 52 -5.24 1.36 -16.66
N GLY A 53 -6.48 1.18 -16.20
CA GLY A 53 -7.25 -0.04 -16.44
C GLY A 53 -6.83 -1.25 -15.61
N LYS A 54 -5.95 -1.07 -14.62
CA LYS A 54 -5.47 -2.13 -13.71
C LYS A 54 -5.68 -1.78 -12.25
N CYS A 55 -5.87 -2.79 -11.42
CA CYS A 55 -6.02 -2.59 -9.99
C CYS A 55 -4.67 -2.39 -9.28
N LYS A 56 -4.53 -1.29 -8.56
CA LYS A 56 -3.45 -1.04 -7.60
C LYS A 56 -4.01 -1.21 -6.19
N CYS A 57 -3.46 -2.16 -5.45
CA CYS A 57 -3.83 -2.49 -4.07
C CYS A 57 -2.86 -1.82 -3.10
N TYR A 58 -3.34 -1.44 -1.92
CA TYR A 58 -2.52 -0.92 -0.83
C TYR A 58 -2.67 -1.87 0.36
N GLY A 59 -1.55 -2.39 0.84
CA GLY A 59 -1.48 -3.28 2.01
C GLY A 59 -1.62 -2.50 3.31
#